data_AF-A0A3D0H350-F1
#
_entry.id   AF-A0A3D0H350-F1
#
_cell.length_a   1.000
_cell.length_b   1.000
_cell.length_c   1.000
_cell.angle_alpha   90.00
_cell.angle_beta   90.00
_cell.angle_gamma   90.00
#
_symmetry.space_group_name_H-M   'P 1'
#
loop_
_entity.id
_entity.type
_entity.pdbx_description
1 polymer ?
#
loop_
_entity_poly.entity_id
_entity_poly.type
_entity_poly.pdbx_seq_one_letter_code
_entity_poly.pdbx_strand_id
1 'polypeptide(L)' 'MTNALNLDPAQLDQLAINTIRFLSVDAVEKANSGHPGLPMGAAPM' A
#
# COMPACT_ATOMS: atom_id res chain seq x y z
N MET A 1 -10.07 6.41 -25.94
CA MET A 1 -8.85 6.06 -25.20
C MET A 1 -8.74 7.05 -24.04
N THR A 2 -9.27 6.68 -22.88
CA THR A 2 -9.21 7.53 -21.68
C THR A 2 -7.77 7.60 -21.22
N ASN A 3 -7.26 8.81 -21.05
CA ASN A 3 -5.88 9.08 -20.62
C ASN A 3 -5.68 8.49 -19.22
N ALA A 4 -4.80 7.50 -19.08
CA ALA A 4 -4.54 6.75 -17.84
C ALA A 4 -3.90 7.59 -16.70
N LEU A 5 -3.89 8.91 -16.82
CA LEU A 5 -3.20 9.85 -15.94
C LEU A 5 -4.15 10.71 -15.09
N ASN A 6 -5.46 10.52 -15.20
CA ASN A 6 -6.43 11.24 -14.36
C ASN A 6 -7.05 10.30 -13.33
N LEU A 7 -6.23 9.88 -12.35
CA LEU A 7 -6.72 9.22 -11.15
C LEU A 7 -7.30 10.29 -10.23
N ASP A 8 -8.51 10.06 -9.73
CA ASP A 8 -9.05 10.93 -8.69
C ASP A 8 -8.10 10.89 -7.48
N PRO A 9 -7.84 12.01 -6.78
CA PRO A 9 -6.92 12.05 -5.65
C PRO A 9 -7.19 10.95 -4.61
N ALA A 10 -8.47 10.69 -4.32
CA ALA A 10 -8.87 9.61 -3.43
C ALA A 10 -8.48 8.20 -3.93
N GLN A 11 -8.51 7.97 -5.25
CA GLN A 11 -8.05 6.70 -5.83
C GLN A 11 -6.54 6.56 -5.75
N LEU A 12 -5.80 7.66 -5.93
CA LEU A 12 -4.35 7.68 -5.77
C LEU A 12 -3.94 7.40 -4.32
N ASP A 13 -4.65 7.98 -3.35
CA ASP A 13 -4.44 7.72 -1.92
C ASP A 13 -4.68 6.24 -1.59
N GLN A 14 -5.80 5.66 -2.07
CA GLN A 14 -6.08 4.23 -1.87
C GLN A 14 -5.00 3.34 -2.51
N LEU A 15 -4.51 3.70 -3.70
CA LEU A 15 -3.42 2.98 -4.35
C LEU A 15 -2.13 3.06 -3.53
N ALA A 16 -1.77 4.23 -3.02
CA ALA A 16 -0.59 4.42 -2.18
C ALA A 16 -0.69 3.63 -0.86
N ILE A 17 -1.84 3.73 -0.17
CA ILE A 17 -2.13 3.00 1.06
C ILE A 17 -1.97 1.49 0.84
N ASN A 18 -2.59 0.96 -0.21
CA ASN A 18 -2.52 -0.47 -0.50
C ASN A 18 -1.10 -0.89 -0.90
N THR A 19 -0.38 -0.05 -1.65
CA THR A 19 1.02 -0.31 -2.01
C THR A 19 1.89 -0.47 -0.77
N ILE A 20 1.75 0.43 0.22
CA ILE A 20 2.52 0.37 1.48
C ILE A 20 2.17 -0.91 2.26
N ARG A 21 0.89 -1.29 2.30
CA ARG A 21 0.43 -2.52 2.97
C ARG A 21 1.06 -3.77 2.35
N PHE A 22 0.96 -3.92 1.03
CA PHE A 22 1.45 -5.11 0.35
C PHE A 22 2.98 -5.19 0.36
N LEU A 23 3.70 -4.07 0.18
CA LEU A 23 5.16 -4.06 0.34
C LEU A 23 5.60 -4.48 1.75
N SER A 24 4.85 -4.09 2.77
CA SER A 24 5.15 -4.47 4.16
C SER A 24 4.89 -5.96 4.40
N VAL A 25 3.84 -6.53 3.82
CA VAL A 25 3.58 -7.97 3.87
C VAL A 25 4.68 -8.72 3.13
N ASP A 26 4.98 -8.34 1.88
CA ASP A 26 6.01 -8.98 1.05
C ASP A 26 7.39 -8.94 1.73
N ALA A 27 7.71 -7.83 2.41
CA ALA A 27 8.96 -7.71 3.16
C ALA A 27 9.03 -8.65 4.36
N VAL A 28 7.93 -8.80 5.12
CA VAL A 28 7.85 -9.75 6.25
C VAL A 28 7.90 -11.18 5.77
N GLU A 29 7.15 -11.53 4.73
CA GLU A 29 7.14 -12.86 4.13
C GLU A 29 8.54 -13.23 3.63
N LYS A 30 9.21 -12.32 2.90
CA LYS A 30 10.58 -12.53 2.43
C LYS A 30 11.60 -12.66 3.55
N ALA A 31 11.43 -11.91 4.65
CA ALA A 31 12.30 -12.01 5.82
C ALA A 31 12.00 -13.24 6.70
N ASN A 32 10.86 -13.92 6.46
CA ASN A 32 10.31 -15.00 7.30
C ASN A 32 10.25 -14.60 8.79
N SER A 33 10.09 -13.30 9.07
CA SER A 33 10.18 -12.71 10.39
C SER A 33 9.65 -11.27 10.38
N GLY A 34 8.84 -10.91 11.39
CA GLY A 34 8.28 -9.56 11.56
C GLY A 34 6.78 -9.55 11.84
N HIS A 35 6.21 -8.36 12.04
CA HIS A 35 4.76 -8.16 12.26
C HIS A 35 4.24 -7.08 11.31
N PRO A 36 3.49 -7.43 10.25
CA PRO A 36 3.01 -6.45 9.25
C PRO A 36 1.89 -5.54 9.79
N GLY A 37 1.39 -5.79 11.00
CA GLY A 37 0.23 -5.10 11.58
C GLY A 37 0.40 -3.60 11.76
N LEU A 38 1.60 -3.12 12.11
CA LEU A 38 1.84 -1.67 12.28
C LEU A 38 1.78 -0.93 10.94
N PRO A 39 2.50 -1.34 9.87
CA PRO A 39 2.33 -0.75 8.55
C PRO A 39 0.90 -0.84 7.99
N MET A 40 0.15 -1.90 8.30
CA MET A 40 -1.22 -2.05 7.80
C MET A 40 -2.21 -1.03 8.38
N GLY A 41 -2.06 -0.73 9.67
CA GLY A 41 -2.91 0.24 10.39
C GLY A 41 -2.45 1.69 10.22
N ALA A 42 -1.15 1.92 10.03
CA ALA A 42 -0.59 3.26 9.88
C ALA A 42 -0.62 3.80 8.44
N ALA A 43 -0.77 2.94 7.43
CA ALA A 43 -0.79 3.38 6.02
C ALA A 43 -1.79 4.50 5.68
N PRO A 44 -2.99 4.60 6.31
CA PRO A 44 -3.93 5.69 6.07
C PRO A 44 -3.66 7.01 6.83
N MET A 45 -2.69 7.04 7.76
CA MET A 45 -2.42 8.21 8.61
C MET A 45 -1.52 9.26 7.95
#